data_AF-A0A2D8XK56-F1
#
_entry.id   AF-A0A2D8XK56-F1
#
_cell.length_a   1.000
_cell.length_b   1.000
_cell.length_c   1.000
_cell.angle_alpha   90.00
_cell.angle_beta   90.00
_cell.angle_gamma   90.00
#
_symmetry.space_group_name_H-M   'P 1'
#
loop_
_entity.id
_entity.type
_entity.pdbx_description
1 polymer ?
#
loop_
_entity_poly.entity_id
_entity_poly.type
_entity_poly.pdbx_seq_one_letter_code
_entity_poly.pdbx_strand_id
1 'polypeptide(L)' 'MITIDNPQDPAIQAIFLKGNLRMLSRGFKHSRMSGKQALALATELTAIPYKRGQYAEAISDLQTIINEGKP' A
#
# COMPACT_ATOMS: atom_id res chain seq x y z
N MET A 1 -5.06 16.91 6.48
CA MET A 1 -5.00 15.48 6.84
C MET A 1 -6.01 14.79 5.94
N ILE A 2 -5.60 13.93 5.01
CA ILE A 2 -6.54 13.24 4.12
C ILE A 2 -6.87 11.91 4.79
N THR A 3 -8.02 11.86 5.45
CA THR A 3 -8.55 10.64 6.05
C THR A 3 -9.23 9.82 4.96
N ILE A 4 -8.87 8.54 4.83
CA ILE A 4 -9.53 7.61 3.90
C ILE A 4 -10.76 7.07 4.62
N ASP A 5 -11.93 7.64 4.36
CA ASP A 5 -13.19 7.27 5.03
C ASP A 5 -13.83 5.97 4.51
N ASN A 6 -13.39 5.45 3.35
CA ASN A 6 -13.98 4.25 2.77
C ASN A 6 -13.03 3.57 1.77
N PRO A 7 -12.73 2.26 1.91
CA PRO A 7 -13.14 1.35 2.98
C PRO A 7 -12.33 1.54 4.26
N GLN A 8 -12.99 1.52 5.44
CA GLN A 8 -12.31 1.58 6.75
C GLN A 8 -11.54 0.29 7.10
N ASP A 9 -11.88 -0.83 6.44
CA ASP A 9 -11.23 -2.11 6.67
C ASP A 9 -9.74 -2.07 6.21
N PRO A 10 -8.78 -2.26 7.13
CA PRO A 10 -7.35 -2.28 6.81
C PRO A 10 -6.99 -3.30 5.74
N ALA A 11 -7.68 -4.44 5.67
CA ALA A 11 -7.43 -5.47 4.69
C ALA A 11 -7.84 -5.01 3.28
N ILE A 12 -8.98 -4.32 3.17
CA ILE A 12 -9.45 -3.79 1.89
C ILE A 12 -8.54 -2.64 1.43
N GLN A 13 -8.13 -1.76 2.34
CA GLN A 13 -7.15 -0.71 2.03
C GLN A 13 -5.82 -1.30 1.55
N ALA A 14 -5.34 -2.36 2.20
CA ALA A 14 -4.12 -3.06 1.82
C ALA A 14 -4.22 -3.66 0.40
N ILE A 15 -5.38 -4.20 0.00
CA ILE A 15 -5.60 -4.72 -1.37
C ILE A 15 -5.44 -3.61 -2.42
N PHE A 16 -6.10 -2.47 -2.24
CA PHE A 16 -6.02 -1.35 -3.18
C PHE A 16 -4.60 -0.78 -3.25
N LEU A 17 -3.96 -0.62 -2.09
CA LEU A 17 -2.60 -0.11 -2.00
C LEU A 17 -1.60 -1.05 -2.66
N LYS A 18 -1.74 -2.36 -2.44
CA LYS A 18 -0.96 -3.40 -3.11
C LYS A 18 -1.11 -3.33 -4.64
N GLY A 19 -2.33 -3.13 -5.14
CA GLY A 19 -2.58 -2.94 -6.57
C GLY A 19 -1.81 -1.73 -7.13
N ASN A 20 -1.85 -0.60 -6.42
CA ASN A 20 -1.13 0.61 -6.80
C ASN A 20 0.40 0.40 -6.79
N LEU A 21 0.94 -0.21 -5.73
CA LEU A 21 2.37 -0.51 -5.63
C LEU A 21 2.85 -1.45 -6.74
N ARG A 22 2.05 -2.43 -7.16
CA ARG A 22 2.35 -3.30 -8.32
C ARG A 22 2.40 -2.54 -9.64
N MET A 23 1.54 -1.56 -9.83
CA MET A 23 1.57 -0.70 -11.01
C MET A 23 2.83 0.18 -11.00
N LEU A 24 3.15 0.78 -9.86
CA LEU A 24 4.34 1.61 -9.68
C LEU A 24 5.64 0.81 -9.87
N SER A 25 5.70 -0.44 -9.38
CA SER A 25 6.86 -1.31 -9.56
C SER A 25 7.12 -1.67 -11.02
N ARG A 26 6.07 -1.63 -11.86
CA ARG A 26 6.16 -1.83 -13.31
C ARG A 26 6.30 -0.53 -14.11
N GLY A 27 6.47 0.61 -13.44
CA GLY A 27 6.68 1.91 -14.08
C GLY A 27 5.40 2.65 -14.50
N PHE A 28 4.21 2.12 -14.17
CA PHE A 28 2.95 2.82 -14.43
C PHE A 28 2.73 3.92 -13.39
N LYS A 29 2.86 5.19 -13.82
CA LYS A 29 2.75 6.38 -12.97
C LYS A 29 1.50 7.22 -13.27
N HIS A 30 0.42 6.58 -13.70
CA HIS A 30 -0.83 7.27 -14.08
C HIS A 30 -1.70 7.63 -12.86
N SER A 31 -1.32 7.19 -11.66
CA SER A 31 -2.00 7.55 -10.42
C SER A 31 -1.66 8.99 -10.03
N ARG A 32 -2.65 9.74 -9.51
CA ARG A 32 -2.42 11.02 -8.82
C ARG A 32 -1.59 10.85 -7.53
N MET A 33 -1.42 9.61 -7.08
CA MET A 33 -0.64 9.25 -5.91
C MET A 33 0.80 8.93 -6.30
N SER A 34 1.75 9.65 -5.72
CA SER A 34 3.16 9.39 -5.93
C SER A 34 3.61 8.09 -5.24
N GLY A 35 4.68 7.47 -5.74
CA GLY A 35 5.25 6.29 -5.08
C GLY A 35 5.72 6.56 -3.64
N LYS A 36 6.10 7.80 -3.31
CA LYS A 36 6.42 8.20 -1.93
C LYS A 36 5.17 8.17 -1.05
N GLN A 37 4.05 8.68 -1.53
CA GLN A 37 2.77 8.62 -0.80
C GLN A 37 2.27 7.18 -0.65
N ALA A 38 2.47 6.33 -1.65
CA ALA A 38 2.12 4.91 -1.56
C ALA A 38 2.90 4.17 -0.49
N LEU A 39 4.20 4.42 -0.41
CA LEU A 39 5.05 3.82 0.62
C LEU A 39 4.76 4.38 2.02
N ALA A 40 4.38 5.67 2.13
CA ALA A 40 3.93 6.26 3.39
C ALA A 40 2.66 5.56 3.91
N LEU A 41 1.65 5.39 3.05
CA LEU A 41 0.43 4.65 3.42
C LEU A 41 0.72 3.18 3.76
N ALA A 42 1.66 2.55 3.06
CA ALA A 42 2.06 1.17 3.38
C ALA A 42 2.74 1.10 4.75
N THR A 43 3.52 2.13 5.11
CA THR A 43 4.14 2.26 6.43
C THR A 43 3.09 2.44 7.52
N GLU A 44 2.04 3.22 7.27
CA GLU A 44 0.93 3.39 8.22
C GLU A 44 0.17 2.08 8.48
N LEU A 45 -0.01 1.25 7.45
CA LEU A 45 -0.70 -0.04 7.58
C LEU A 45 0.17 -1.15 8.20
N THR A 46 1.46 -1.20 7.85
CA THR A 46 2.37 -2.30 8.26
C THR A 46 3.26 -1.96 9.46
N ALA A 47 3.31 -0.70 9.87
CA ALA A 47 4.30 -0.16 10.82
C ALA A 47 5.77 -0.33 10.39
N ILE A 48 6.04 -0.70 9.13
CA ILE A 48 7.39 -0.90 8.58
C ILE A 48 7.78 0.31 7.72
N PRO A 49 8.91 0.99 7.99
CA PRO A 49 9.35 2.13 7.18
C PRO A 49 10.00 1.68 5.87
N TYR A 50 9.40 2.04 4.73
CA TYR A 50 9.95 1.73 3.40
C TYR A 50 10.70 2.90 2.76
N LYS A 51 11.82 2.59 2.12
CA LYS A 51 12.60 3.50 1.27
C LYS A 51 12.05 3.54 -0.16
N ARG A 52 12.39 4.61 -0.88
CA ARG A 52 12.01 4.79 -2.29
C ARG A 52 12.49 3.60 -3.13
N GLY A 53 11.56 2.96 -3.83
CA GLY A 53 11.85 1.80 -4.70
C GLY A 53 11.64 0.44 -4.04
N GLN A 54 11.44 0.37 -2.72
CA GLN A 54 11.10 -0.87 -1.99
C GLN A 54 9.63 -1.27 -2.17
N TYR A 55 9.14 -1.25 -3.42
CA TYR A 55 7.75 -1.58 -3.72
C TYR A 55 7.47 -3.08 -3.53
N ALA A 56 8.43 -3.95 -3.88
CA ALA A 56 8.27 -5.40 -3.76
C ALA A 56 8.15 -5.87 -2.32
N GLU A 57 8.98 -5.32 -1.42
CA GLU A 57 8.92 -5.56 0.02
C GLU A 57 7.58 -5.10 0.59
N ALA A 58 7.17 -3.86 0.31
CA ALA A 58 5.89 -3.33 0.75
C ALA A 58 4.68 -4.16 0.23
N ILE A 59 4.74 -4.70 -0.99
CA ILE A 59 3.71 -5.59 -1.53
C ILE A 59 3.62 -6.91 -0.74
N SER A 60 4.77 -7.45 -0.32
CA SER A 60 4.85 -8.70 0.45
C SER A 60 4.28 -8.50 1.84
N ASP A 61 4.65 -7.42 2.52
CA ASP A 61 4.20 -7.15 3.89
C ASP A 61 2.70 -6.83 3.92
N LEU A 62 2.20 -6.09 2.93
CA LEU A 62 0.75 -5.90 2.75
C LEU A 62 0.02 -7.22 2.46
N GLN A 63 0.65 -8.19 1.80
CA GLN A 63 0.05 -9.51 1.59
C GLN A 63 -0.14 -10.26 2.92
N THR A 64 0.80 -10.12 3.86
CA THR A 64 0.70 -10.70 5.19
C THR A 64 -0.52 -10.15 5.93
N ILE A 65 -0.72 -8.82 5.92
CA ILE A 65 -1.90 -8.18 6.51
C ILE A 65 -3.21 -8.65 5.86
N ILE A 66 -3.24 -8.78 4.53
CA ILE A 66 -4.42 -9.27 3.81
C ILE A 66 -4.75 -10.73 4.21
N ASN A 67 -3.72 -11.55 4.44
CA ASN A 67 -3.90 -12.93 4.87
C ASN A 67 -4.35 -13.04 6.33
N GLU A 68 -3.88 -12.14 7.20
CA GLU A 68 -4.24 -12.06 8.62
C GLU A 68 -5.64 -11.47 8.82
N GLY A 69 -6.00 -10.45 8.03
CA GLY A 69 -7.32 -9.80 8.01
C GLY A 69 -8.35 -10.49 7.12
N LYS A 70 -8.19 -11.79 6.87
CA LYS A 70 -9.17 -12.58 6.14
C LYS A 70 -10.48 -12.61 6.95
N PRO A 71 -11.66 -12.31 6.38
CA PRO A 71 -12.92 -12.67 7.04
C PRO A 71 -13.00 -14.18 7.27
#